data_AF-A0A285SMG7-F1
#
_entry.id   AF-A0A285SMG7-F1
#
_cell.length_a   1.000
_cell.length_b   1.000
_cell.length_c   1.000
_cell.angle_alpha   90.00
_cell.angle_beta   90.00
_cell.angle_gamma   90.00
#
_symmetry.space_group_name_H-M   'P 1'
#
loop_
_entity.id
_entity.type
_entity.pdbx_description
1 polymer ?
#
loop_
_entity_poly.entity_id
_entity_poly.type
_entity_poly.pdbx_seq_one_letter_code
_entity_poly.pdbx_strand_id
1 'polypeptide(L)'
;MKIEVLPEQKGYVTLLMQRGESLKASLIEEVFSTSNWFNRLREYFPEREMKSKEHFEILFQEQAMYQLMEGPDYIVVYFEQQDYIFIDYILVSGTNRGKGVGSIVLNELKSKGKAIILEVEPICMDDPDSEKRVRFYERHNFEKMDIGYERIHNVTSELNKMDIYCWSQSPVSEKWVLDRMKEIYTEVHAYKVKEIYGRNPQPVSEVLWLKGSIEKLAQ
;
A
#
# COMPACT_ATOMS: atom_id res chain seq x y z
N MET A 1 -15.97 18.84 -35.11
CA MET A 1 -16.72 17.67 -34.59
C MET A 1 -16.31 17.50 -33.13
N LYS A 2 -17.10 18.08 -32.22
CA LYS A 2 -16.89 18.01 -30.77
C LYS A 2 -17.33 16.61 -30.32
N ILE A 3 -16.41 15.85 -29.73
CA ILE A 3 -16.76 14.60 -29.05
C ILE A 3 -16.95 14.97 -27.58
N GLU A 4 -18.21 15.10 -27.18
CA GLU A 4 -18.60 15.17 -25.77
C GLU A 4 -18.37 13.79 -25.14
N VAL A 5 -17.52 13.75 -24.12
CA VAL A 5 -17.38 12.59 -23.25
C VAL A 5 -18.47 12.70 -22.18
N LEU A 6 -19.30 11.66 -22.08
CA LEU A 6 -20.47 11.61 -21.20
C LEU A 6 -20.08 11.74 -19.71
N PRO A 7 -20.85 12.47 -18.88
CA PRO A 7 -20.43 12.89 -17.54
C PRO A 7 -20.59 11.84 -16.42
N GLU A 8 -21.06 10.63 -16.72
CA GLU A 8 -21.64 9.76 -15.68
C GLU A 8 -20.66 8.93 -14.84
N GLN A 9 -19.37 8.86 -15.19
CA GLN A 9 -18.42 8.01 -14.44
C GLN A 9 -17.44 8.77 -13.53
N LYS A 10 -17.46 10.10 -13.53
CA LYS A 10 -16.59 10.92 -12.65
C LYS A 10 -17.22 11.31 -11.32
N GLY A 11 -18.53 11.11 -11.14
CA GLY A 11 -19.28 11.59 -9.97
C GLY A 11 -19.62 10.54 -8.91
N TYR A 12 -19.63 9.24 -9.25
CA TYR A 12 -20.18 8.22 -8.34
C TYR A 12 -19.29 7.94 -7.13
N VAL A 13 -17.96 8.03 -7.27
CA VAL A 13 -17.03 7.70 -6.17
C VAL A 13 -16.87 8.88 -5.19
N THR A 14 -16.92 10.11 -5.68
CA THR A 14 -16.67 11.31 -4.85
C THR A 14 -17.89 11.77 -4.04
N LEU A 15 -19.11 11.38 -4.42
CA LEU A 15 -20.34 11.87 -3.76
C LEU A 15 -20.83 10.98 -2.60
N LEU A 16 -20.34 9.74 -2.48
CA LEU A 16 -20.94 8.75 -1.56
C LEU A 16 -20.29 8.68 -0.16
N MET A 17 -19.19 9.41 0.09
CA MET A 17 -18.53 9.39 1.41
C MET A 17 -19.22 10.23 2.51
N GLN A 18 -20.35 10.89 2.24
CA GLN A 18 -21.00 11.77 3.22
C GLN A 18 -22.24 11.20 3.96
N ARG A 19 -22.66 9.93 3.77
CA ARG A 19 -23.83 9.41 4.50
C ARG A 19 -23.74 7.93 4.90
N GLY A 20 -23.69 7.70 6.22
CA GLY A 20 -24.37 6.59 6.91
C GLY A 20 -23.74 5.18 6.81
N GLU A 21 -23.44 4.60 7.98
CA GLU A 21 -22.81 3.29 8.20
C GLU A 21 -23.53 2.10 7.53
N SER A 22 -24.82 2.22 7.21
CA SER A 22 -25.63 1.13 6.61
C SER A 22 -25.41 0.92 5.11
N LEU A 23 -24.84 1.90 4.38
CA LEU A 23 -24.54 1.77 2.94
C LEU A 23 -23.21 1.06 2.67
N LYS A 24 -22.32 0.98 3.68
CA LYS A 24 -20.99 0.38 3.52
C LYS A 24 -21.04 -1.13 3.29
N ALA A 25 -21.89 -1.86 4.02
CA ALA A 25 -21.93 -3.32 3.93
C ALA A 25 -22.43 -3.83 2.56
N SER A 26 -23.49 -3.22 2.02
CA SER A 26 -24.02 -3.59 0.70
C SER A 26 -23.10 -3.17 -0.46
N LEU A 27 -22.41 -2.03 -0.34
CA LEU A 27 -21.39 -1.61 -1.32
C LEU A 27 -20.16 -2.53 -1.29
N ILE A 28 -19.74 -2.96 -0.10
CA ILE A 28 -18.67 -3.94 0.07
C ILE A 28 -19.07 -5.22 -0.66
N GLU A 29 -20.22 -5.81 -0.37
CA GLU A 29 -20.69 -7.01 -1.07
C GLU A 29 -20.73 -6.83 -2.61
N GLU A 30 -21.17 -5.67 -3.11
CA GLU A 30 -21.22 -5.39 -4.55
C GLU A 30 -19.83 -5.23 -5.20
N VAL A 31 -18.89 -4.53 -4.54
CA VAL A 31 -17.48 -4.42 -4.98
C VAL A 31 -16.82 -5.80 -4.99
N PHE A 32 -17.01 -6.61 -3.94
CA PHE A 32 -16.47 -7.96 -3.86
C PHE A 32 -17.13 -8.94 -4.84
N SER A 33 -18.38 -8.70 -5.23
CA SER A 33 -19.14 -9.56 -6.15
C SER A 33 -18.86 -9.29 -7.63
N THR A 34 -18.34 -8.11 -8.00
CA THR A 34 -18.14 -7.72 -9.41
C THR A 34 -16.67 -7.48 -9.77
N SER A 35 -15.81 -7.18 -8.80
CA SER A 35 -14.39 -6.93 -9.02
C SER A 35 -13.54 -8.19 -8.85
N ASN A 36 -12.58 -8.37 -9.75
CA ASN A 36 -11.59 -9.45 -9.71
C ASN A 36 -10.24 -9.00 -9.09
N TRP A 37 -10.23 -7.90 -8.33
CA TRP A 37 -9.00 -7.28 -7.83
C TRP A 37 -8.10 -8.25 -7.07
N PHE A 38 -8.69 -9.09 -6.21
CA PHE A 38 -7.93 -10.00 -5.35
C PHE A 38 -7.23 -11.09 -6.16
N ASN A 39 -7.90 -11.65 -7.18
CA ASN A 39 -7.26 -12.64 -8.05
C ASN A 39 -6.16 -12.00 -8.90
N ARG A 40 -6.37 -10.78 -9.42
CA ARG A 40 -5.34 -10.02 -10.15
C ARG A 40 -4.08 -9.78 -9.29
N LEU A 41 -4.26 -9.42 -8.00
CA LEU A 41 -3.13 -9.31 -7.07
C LEU A 41 -2.47 -10.68 -6.84
N ARG A 42 -3.25 -11.72 -6.53
CA ARG A 42 -2.76 -13.07 -6.26
C ARG A 42 -2.00 -13.69 -7.44
N GLU A 43 -2.41 -13.41 -8.68
CA GLU A 43 -1.73 -13.89 -9.89
C GLU A 43 -0.35 -13.24 -10.09
N TYR A 44 -0.17 -12.03 -9.55
CA TYR A 44 1.05 -11.24 -9.74
C TYR A 44 2.02 -11.32 -8.56
N PHE A 45 1.51 -11.21 -7.33
CA PHE A 45 2.30 -11.24 -6.10
C PHE A 45 2.40 -12.67 -5.56
N PRO A 46 3.60 -13.14 -5.18
CA PRO A 46 3.76 -14.46 -4.59
C PRO A 46 3.04 -14.54 -3.23
N GLU A 47 2.72 -15.76 -2.81
CA GLU A 47 1.96 -16.00 -1.57
C GLU A 47 2.59 -15.36 -0.33
N ARG A 48 3.93 -15.32 -0.25
CA ARG A 48 4.70 -14.68 0.84
C ARG A 48 4.60 -13.16 0.90
N GLU A 49 3.99 -12.52 -0.09
CA GLU A 49 3.74 -11.07 -0.16
C GLU A 49 2.23 -10.74 -0.04
N MET A 50 1.37 -11.76 -0.03
CA MET A 50 -0.08 -11.61 -0.03
C MET A 50 -0.67 -11.77 1.37
N LYS A 51 -1.52 -10.83 1.77
CA LYS A 51 -2.46 -11.06 2.88
C LYS A 51 -3.48 -12.13 2.47
N SER A 52 -3.99 -12.87 3.46
CA SER A 52 -5.15 -13.74 3.23
C SER A 52 -6.36 -12.91 2.78
N LYS A 53 -7.27 -13.53 2.02
CA LYS A 53 -8.48 -12.85 1.55
C LYS A 53 -9.32 -12.30 2.72
N GLU A 54 -9.47 -13.11 3.76
CA GLU A 54 -10.17 -12.76 5.00
C GLU A 54 -9.58 -11.50 5.67
N HIS A 55 -8.25 -11.36 5.67
CA HIS A 55 -7.62 -10.18 6.25
C HIS A 55 -7.90 -8.92 5.44
N PHE A 56 -7.88 -9.01 4.11
CA PHE A 56 -8.34 -7.90 3.27
C PHE A 56 -9.81 -7.55 3.54
N GLU A 57 -10.70 -8.56 3.58
CA GLU A 57 -12.14 -8.36 3.82
C GLU A 57 -12.39 -7.65 5.16
N ILE A 58 -11.71 -8.07 6.23
CA ILE A 58 -11.76 -7.41 7.53
C ILE A 58 -11.23 -5.97 7.47
N LEU A 59 -10.10 -5.72 6.81
CA LEU A 59 -9.55 -4.37 6.68
C LEU A 59 -10.52 -3.46 5.91
N PHE A 60 -11.07 -3.89 4.78
CA PHE A 60 -12.04 -3.08 4.02
C PHE A 60 -13.34 -2.83 4.79
N GLN A 61 -13.76 -3.78 5.64
CA GLN A 61 -14.98 -3.65 6.43
C GLN A 61 -14.79 -2.74 7.66
N GLU A 62 -13.67 -2.89 8.37
CA GLU A 62 -13.48 -2.27 9.69
C GLU A 62 -12.56 -1.06 9.66
N GLN A 63 -11.59 -1.01 8.74
CA GLN A 63 -10.68 0.12 8.57
C GLN A 63 -11.21 1.06 7.48
N ALA A 64 -12.02 2.03 7.87
CA ALA A 64 -12.61 3.00 6.95
C ALA A 64 -11.58 3.77 6.08
N MET A 65 -10.32 3.82 6.51
CA MET A 65 -9.22 4.48 5.79
C MET A 65 -8.48 3.54 4.82
N TYR A 66 -8.78 2.23 4.84
CA TYR A 66 -8.22 1.24 3.93
C TYR A 66 -9.08 1.15 2.67
N GLN A 67 -8.51 1.53 1.54
CA GLN A 67 -9.22 1.84 0.30
C GLN A 67 -8.67 1.04 -0.88
N LEU A 68 -9.57 0.75 -1.83
CA LEU A 68 -9.26 0.12 -3.11
C LEU A 68 -9.55 1.15 -4.22
N MET A 69 -8.57 1.40 -5.08
CA MET A 69 -8.72 2.15 -6.31
C MET A 69 -8.28 1.26 -7.47
N GLU A 70 -9.18 0.95 -8.39
CA GLU A 70 -8.88 0.10 -9.53
C GLU A 70 -9.36 0.69 -10.85
N GLY A 71 -8.66 0.30 -11.91
CA GLY A 71 -9.08 0.51 -13.28
C GLY A 71 -8.80 -0.75 -14.11
N PRO A 72 -9.08 -0.69 -15.43
CA PRO A 72 -8.84 -1.81 -16.34
C PRO A 72 -7.40 -2.34 -16.25
N ASP A 73 -6.45 -1.42 -16.05
CA ASP A 73 -5.01 -1.69 -16.13
C ASP A 73 -4.27 -1.58 -14.81
N TYR A 74 -4.93 -1.23 -13.71
CA TYR A 74 -4.26 -1.06 -12.44
C TYR A 74 -5.13 -1.47 -11.25
N ILE A 75 -4.47 -1.79 -10.14
CA ILE A 75 -5.04 -1.93 -8.81
C ILE A 75 -4.13 -1.19 -7.84
N VAL A 76 -4.73 -0.40 -6.96
CA VAL A 76 -4.05 0.20 -5.82
C VAL A 76 -4.86 -0.10 -4.57
N VAL A 77 -4.21 -0.72 -3.59
CA VAL A 77 -4.74 -0.86 -2.23
C VAL A 77 -3.90 0.03 -1.34
N TYR A 78 -4.54 0.93 -0.61
CA TYR A 78 -3.84 1.94 0.17
C TYR A 78 -4.59 2.31 1.45
N PHE A 79 -3.84 2.74 2.45
CA PHE A 79 -4.36 3.27 3.70
C PHE A 79 -4.13 4.79 3.72
N GLU A 80 -5.21 5.56 3.66
CA GLU A 80 -5.14 7.02 3.58
C GLU A 80 -5.45 7.66 4.94
N GLN A 81 -4.50 8.37 5.53
CA GLN A 81 -4.69 9.18 6.74
C GLN A 81 -4.78 10.66 6.40
N GLN A 82 -4.88 11.53 7.41
CA GLN A 82 -5.01 12.97 7.20
C GLN A 82 -3.76 13.57 6.52
N ASP A 83 -2.57 13.14 6.91
CA ASP A 83 -1.27 13.70 6.53
C ASP A 83 -0.44 12.77 5.61
N TYR A 84 -0.80 11.49 5.50
CA TYR A 84 -0.09 10.54 4.64
C TYR A 84 -1.01 9.53 3.95
N ILE A 85 -0.47 8.86 2.93
CA ILE A 85 -1.03 7.71 2.24
C ILE A 85 0.02 6.60 2.29
N PHE A 86 -0.35 5.44 2.79
CA PHE A 86 0.45 4.23 2.66
C PHE A 86 -0.06 3.39 1.50
N ILE A 87 0.79 3.14 0.50
CA ILE A 87 0.45 2.22 -0.59
C ILE A 87 0.85 0.81 -0.16
N ASP A 88 -0.15 -0.02 0.12
CA ASP A 88 0.04 -1.42 0.54
C ASP A 88 0.27 -2.31 -0.69
N TYR A 89 -0.51 -2.10 -1.76
CA TYR A 89 -0.32 -2.79 -3.03
C TYR A 89 -0.49 -1.82 -4.21
N ILE A 90 0.40 -1.90 -5.19
CA ILE A 90 0.26 -1.26 -6.48
C ILE A 90 0.60 -2.25 -7.59
N LEU A 91 -0.39 -2.54 -8.42
CA LEU A 91 -0.28 -3.41 -9.59
C LEU A 91 -0.62 -2.61 -10.83
N VAL A 92 0.25 -2.66 -11.83
CA VAL A 92 0.00 -2.17 -13.19
C VAL A 92 0.14 -3.34 -14.15
N SER A 93 -0.90 -3.59 -14.94
CA SER A 93 -0.98 -4.70 -15.90
C SER A 93 0.21 -4.71 -16.86
N GLY A 94 0.74 -5.91 -17.10
CA GLY A 94 1.92 -6.14 -17.95
C GLY A 94 1.75 -5.65 -19.39
N THR A 95 0.54 -5.71 -19.95
CA THR A 95 0.22 -5.27 -21.32
C THR A 95 0.40 -3.77 -21.55
N ASN A 96 0.47 -2.99 -20.47
CA ASN A 96 0.57 -1.53 -20.49
C ASN A 96 1.80 -1.00 -19.71
N ARG A 97 2.76 -1.87 -19.36
CA ARG A 97 4.07 -1.42 -18.85
C ARG A 97 4.74 -0.52 -19.88
N GLY A 98 5.29 0.61 -19.41
CA GLY A 98 5.92 1.61 -20.28
C GLY A 98 4.97 2.62 -20.92
N LYS A 99 3.64 2.51 -20.72
CA LYS A 99 2.66 3.50 -21.20
C LYS A 99 2.32 4.60 -20.18
N GLY A 100 3.05 4.65 -19.06
CA GLY A 100 2.89 5.68 -18.04
C GLY A 100 1.73 5.47 -17.06
N VAL A 101 1.03 4.33 -17.07
CA VAL A 101 -0.11 4.06 -16.16
C VAL A 101 0.31 4.20 -14.69
N GLY A 102 1.42 3.60 -14.28
CA GLY A 102 1.93 3.75 -12.91
C GLY A 102 2.24 5.19 -12.54
N SER A 103 2.75 5.98 -13.49
CA SER A 103 3.01 7.41 -13.30
C SER A 103 1.71 8.20 -13.13
N ILE A 104 0.66 7.87 -13.89
CA ILE A 104 -0.68 8.50 -13.77
C ILE A 104 -1.26 8.19 -12.38
N VAL A 105 -1.22 6.93 -11.97
CA VAL A 105 -1.70 6.48 -10.65
C VAL A 105 -0.96 7.19 -9.52
N LEU A 106 0.37 7.25 -9.57
CA LEU A 106 1.14 7.97 -8.55
C LEU A 106 0.82 9.46 -8.54
N ASN A 107 0.66 10.10 -9.71
CA ASN A 107 0.30 11.51 -9.79
C ASN A 107 -1.10 11.81 -9.22
N GLU A 108 -2.05 10.90 -9.42
CA GLU A 108 -3.37 11.00 -8.81
C GLU A 108 -3.28 10.96 -7.28
N LEU A 109 -2.51 10.02 -6.71
CA LEU A 109 -2.27 9.97 -5.27
C LEU A 109 -1.55 11.24 -4.75
N LYS A 110 -0.53 11.71 -5.48
CA LYS A 110 0.20 12.94 -5.14
C LYS A 110 -0.67 14.19 -5.14
N SER A 111 -1.69 14.22 -6.00
CA SER A 111 -2.63 15.35 -6.10
C SER A 111 -3.45 15.54 -4.82
N LYS A 112 -3.54 14.53 -3.94
CA LYS A 112 -4.18 14.62 -2.62
C LYS A 112 -3.38 15.47 -1.63
N GLY A 113 -2.16 15.87 -1.95
CA GLY A 113 -1.34 16.76 -1.11
C GLY A 113 -0.80 16.14 0.17
N LYS A 114 -0.79 14.81 0.25
CA LYS A 114 -0.32 14.03 1.41
C LYS A 114 1.02 13.39 1.10
N ALA A 115 1.83 13.13 2.13
CA ALA A 115 3.01 12.30 1.93
C ALA A 115 2.57 10.89 1.49
N ILE A 116 3.38 10.22 0.67
CA ILE A 116 3.13 8.85 0.24
C ILE A 116 4.26 7.99 0.76
N ILE A 117 3.93 6.91 1.47
CA ILE A 117 4.87 5.95 2.02
C ILE A 117 4.58 4.58 1.38
N LEU A 118 5.61 3.84 1.03
CA LEU A 118 5.47 2.48 0.49
C LEU A 118 6.67 1.61 0.81
N GLU A 119 6.46 0.30 0.75
CA GLU A 119 7.49 -0.72 0.94
C GLU A 119 8.03 -1.17 -0.44
N VAL A 120 9.35 -1.20 -0.61
CA VAL A 120 10.02 -1.67 -1.84
C VAL A 120 10.96 -2.81 -1.49
N GLU A 121 10.89 -3.91 -2.24
CA GLU A 121 11.89 -4.97 -2.14
C GLU A 121 13.30 -4.42 -2.42
N PRO A 122 14.30 -4.72 -1.57
CA PRO A 122 15.67 -4.35 -1.83
C PRO A 122 16.15 -4.98 -3.14
N ILE A 123 17.12 -4.33 -3.80
CA ILE A 123 17.70 -4.87 -5.04
C ILE A 123 18.30 -6.25 -4.75
N CYS A 124 17.85 -7.25 -5.51
CA CYS A 124 18.29 -8.63 -5.42
C CYS A 124 18.87 -9.07 -6.76
N MET A 125 20.04 -9.72 -6.77
CA MET A 125 20.66 -10.22 -8.00
C MET A 125 19.83 -11.30 -8.69
N ASP A 126 19.04 -12.06 -7.92
CA ASP A 126 18.20 -13.13 -8.42
C ASP A 126 16.85 -12.62 -8.98
N ASP A 127 16.53 -11.34 -8.77
CA ASP A 127 15.36 -10.68 -9.37
C ASP A 127 15.77 -9.43 -10.18
N PRO A 128 15.97 -9.55 -11.50
CA PRO A 128 16.28 -8.43 -12.39
C PRO A 128 15.21 -7.33 -12.43
N ASP A 129 13.98 -7.59 -11.96
CA ASP A 129 12.92 -6.58 -11.91
C ASP A 129 12.97 -5.74 -10.63
N SER A 130 13.68 -6.17 -9.57
CA SER A 130 13.89 -5.41 -8.34
C SER A 130 14.54 -4.04 -8.60
N GLU A 131 15.60 -3.99 -9.42
CA GLU A 131 16.26 -2.73 -9.79
C GLU A 131 15.33 -1.80 -10.59
N LYS A 132 14.49 -2.36 -11.46
CA LYS A 132 13.52 -1.56 -12.24
C LYS A 132 12.46 -0.94 -11.34
N ARG A 133 12.01 -1.66 -10.29
CA ARG A 133 11.06 -1.16 -9.28
C ARG A 133 11.67 -0.02 -8.48
N VAL A 134 12.89 -0.18 -7.98
CA VAL A 134 13.62 0.90 -7.26
C VAL A 134 13.75 2.14 -8.14
N ARG A 135 14.30 1.99 -9.36
CA ARG A 135 14.48 3.12 -10.28
C ARG A 135 13.14 3.78 -10.68
N PHE A 136 12.04 3.04 -10.69
CA PHE A 136 10.71 3.61 -10.97
C PHE A 136 10.31 4.59 -9.86
N TYR A 137 10.42 4.20 -8.60
CA TYR A 137 10.08 5.07 -7.46
C TYR A 137 11.04 6.27 -7.36
N GLU A 138 12.34 6.07 -7.54
CA GLU A 138 13.34 7.16 -7.53
C GLU A 138 13.08 8.19 -8.64
N ARG A 139 12.77 7.76 -9.87
CA ARG A 139 12.39 8.69 -10.96
C ARG A 139 11.07 9.41 -10.68
N HIS A 140 10.24 8.87 -9.80
CA HIS A 140 9.05 9.52 -9.29
C HIS A 140 9.30 10.29 -7.98
N ASN A 141 10.56 10.64 -7.68
CA ASN A 141 10.97 11.44 -6.52
C ASN A 141 10.61 10.83 -5.17
N PHE A 142 10.46 9.50 -5.10
CA PHE A 142 10.44 8.83 -3.81
C PHE A 142 11.88 8.68 -3.33
N GLU A 143 12.10 9.05 -2.08
CA GLU A 143 13.38 8.95 -1.40
C GLU A 143 13.38 7.70 -0.51
N LYS A 144 14.49 6.96 -0.52
CA LYS A 144 14.69 5.83 0.39
C LYS A 144 14.98 6.36 1.79
N MET A 145 14.25 5.82 2.76
CA MET A 145 14.34 6.20 4.17
C MET A 145 15.35 5.33 4.92
N ASP A 146 16.07 5.92 5.88
CA ASP A 146 17.02 5.24 6.77
C ASP A 146 16.33 4.49 7.93
N ILE A 147 15.30 3.73 7.57
CA ILE A 147 14.49 2.91 8.46
C ILE A 147 14.78 1.44 8.18
N GLY A 148 14.99 0.68 9.25
CA GLY A 148 14.99 -0.77 9.21
C GLY A 148 13.56 -1.29 9.31
N TYR A 149 13.19 -2.19 8.40
CA TYR A 149 11.88 -2.83 8.39
C TYR A 149 12.02 -4.32 8.06
N GLU A 150 11.71 -5.16 9.05
CA GLU A 150 11.78 -6.61 8.95
C GLU A 150 10.57 -7.25 9.64
N ARG A 151 9.79 -8.03 8.89
CA ARG A 151 8.54 -8.63 9.36
C ARG A 151 8.45 -10.10 8.98
N ILE A 152 7.98 -10.93 9.89
CA ILE A 152 7.64 -12.33 9.65
C ILE A 152 6.27 -12.39 8.98
N HIS A 153 6.19 -13.03 7.81
CA HIS A 153 4.94 -13.17 7.09
C HIS A 153 3.95 -14.09 7.84
N ASN A 154 2.71 -13.63 8.00
CA ASN A 154 1.71 -14.30 8.85
C ASN A 154 1.34 -15.72 8.40
N VAL A 155 1.45 -16.01 7.10
CA VAL A 155 1.11 -17.31 6.51
C VAL A 155 2.36 -18.20 6.42
N THR A 156 3.36 -17.74 5.68
CA THR A 156 4.56 -18.53 5.33
C THR A 156 5.60 -18.57 6.43
N SER A 157 5.54 -17.67 7.41
CA SER A 157 6.54 -17.52 8.50
C SER A 157 7.94 -17.14 8.01
N GLU A 158 8.07 -16.71 6.76
CA GLU A 158 9.33 -16.22 6.18
C GLU A 158 9.62 -14.79 6.64
N LEU A 159 10.91 -14.48 6.83
CA LEU A 159 11.35 -13.12 7.10
C LEU A 159 11.26 -12.29 5.81
N ASN A 160 10.45 -11.25 5.84
CA ASN A 160 10.29 -10.28 4.78
C ASN A 160 11.01 -8.99 5.17
N LYS A 161 11.98 -8.57 4.36
CA LYS A 161 12.78 -7.36 4.53
C LYS A 161 12.50 -6.41 3.38
N MET A 162 12.05 -5.20 3.70
CA MET A 162 11.77 -4.17 2.69
C MET A 162 12.50 -2.87 3.02
N ASP A 163 12.75 -2.08 2.00
CA ASP A 163 13.15 -0.69 2.14
C ASP A 163 11.91 0.21 2.15
N ILE A 164 11.89 1.21 3.03
CA ILE A 164 10.81 2.18 3.09
C ILE A 164 11.14 3.35 2.16
N TYR A 165 10.21 3.70 1.29
CA TYR A 165 10.31 4.84 0.39
C TYR A 165 9.23 5.87 0.74
N CYS A 166 9.60 7.15 0.68
CA CYS A 166 8.68 8.25 0.96
C CYS A 166 8.74 9.32 -0.14
N TRP A 167 7.57 9.81 -0.55
CA TRP A 167 7.42 11.03 -1.33
C TRP A 167 6.62 12.04 -0.52
N SER A 168 7.00 13.32 -0.57
CA SER A 168 6.23 14.41 0.04
C SER A 168 6.42 15.71 -0.73
N GLN A 169 5.45 16.63 -0.65
CA GLN A 169 5.57 17.98 -1.20
C GLN A 169 6.55 18.85 -0.42
N SER A 170 6.78 18.52 0.86
CA SER A 170 7.72 19.20 1.75
C SER A 170 8.58 18.16 2.47
N PRO A 171 9.86 18.45 2.75
CA PRO A 171 10.73 17.50 3.44
C PRO A 171 10.11 16.98 4.74
N VAL A 172 10.12 15.66 4.91
CA VAL A 172 9.70 14.98 6.13
C VAL A 172 10.92 14.35 6.78
N SER A 173 10.92 14.24 8.11
CA SER A 173 12.03 13.59 8.83
C SER A 173 11.86 12.07 8.84
N GLU A 174 12.97 11.34 8.89
CA GLU A 174 13.01 9.88 9.11
C GLU A 174 12.20 9.45 10.33
N LYS A 175 12.29 10.21 11.42
CA LYS A 175 11.51 9.95 12.63
C LYS A 175 10.00 10.05 12.35
N TRP A 176 9.57 11.04 11.60
CA TRP A 176 8.17 11.21 11.24
C TRP A 176 7.69 10.02 10.39
N VAL A 177 8.46 9.62 9.38
CA VAL A 177 8.11 8.46 8.53
C VAL A 177 8.08 7.17 9.35
N LEU A 178 9.03 6.97 10.28
CA LEU A 178 9.03 5.84 11.20
C LEU A 178 7.77 5.81 12.06
N ASP A 179 7.39 6.94 12.66
CA ASP A 179 6.21 7.00 13.52
C ASP A 179 4.94 6.67 12.73
N ARG A 180 4.81 7.15 11.48
CA ARG A 180 3.74 6.75 10.55
C ARG A 180 3.80 5.26 10.18
N MET A 181 4.99 4.71 9.92
CA MET A 181 5.15 3.27 9.64
C MET A 181 4.74 2.38 10.82
N LYS A 182 4.93 2.83 12.06
CA LYS A 182 4.47 2.10 13.26
C LYS A 182 2.94 2.08 13.36
N GLU A 183 2.31 3.21 13.03
CA GLU A 183 0.85 3.31 12.92
C GLU A 183 0.35 2.37 11.81
N ILE A 184 0.93 2.44 10.61
CA ILE A 184 0.63 1.54 9.47
C ILE A 184 0.76 0.07 9.87
N TYR A 185 1.87 -0.30 10.53
CA TYR A 185 2.06 -1.68 10.95
C TYR A 185 0.93 -2.14 11.88
N THR A 186 0.53 -1.31 12.83
CA THR A 186 -0.51 -1.65 13.81
C THR A 186 -1.89 -1.74 13.18
N GLU A 187 -2.25 -0.76 12.34
CA GLU A 187 -3.60 -0.60 11.77
C GLU A 187 -3.84 -1.40 10.49
N VAL A 188 -2.78 -1.89 9.83
CA VAL A 188 -2.87 -2.61 8.56
C VAL A 188 -2.25 -4.00 8.63
N HIS A 189 -1.00 -4.11 9.07
CA HIS A 189 -0.24 -5.37 8.97
C HIS A 189 -0.47 -6.31 10.16
N ALA A 190 -0.64 -5.75 11.35
CA ALA A 190 -0.86 -6.45 12.61
C ALA A 190 -2.35 -6.46 13.02
N TYR A 191 -3.19 -5.73 12.29
CA TYR A 191 -4.61 -5.59 12.59
C TYR A 191 -5.29 -6.96 12.62
N LYS A 192 -5.86 -7.31 13.78
CA LYS A 192 -6.54 -8.59 14.03
C LYS A 192 -5.76 -9.86 13.64
N VAL A 193 -4.42 -9.79 13.56
CA VAL A 193 -3.58 -10.94 13.18
C VAL A 193 -3.81 -12.15 14.09
N LYS A 194 -4.04 -11.93 15.38
CA LYS A 194 -4.34 -12.99 16.34
C LYS A 194 -5.67 -13.70 16.06
N GLU A 195 -6.68 -12.94 15.65
CA GLU A 195 -8.01 -13.48 15.34
C GLU A 195 -7.97 -14.27 14.02
N ILE A 196 -7.30 -13.72 13.00
CA ILE A 196 -7.29 -14.27 11.64
C ILE A 196 -6.32 -15.44 11.51
N TYR A 197 -5.10 -15.32 12.06
CA TYR A 197 -4.03 -16.27 11.85
C TYR A 197 -3.72 -17.14 13.09
N GLY A 198 -4.33 -16.83 14.24
CA GLY A 198 -4.08 -17.54 15.50
C GLY A 198 -2.71 -17.28 16.13
N ARG A 199 -2.00 -16.21 15.71
CA ARG A 199 -0.64 -15.88 16.16
C ARG A 199 -0.59 -14.46 16.72
N ASN A 200 0.28 -14.20 17.69
CA ASN A 200 0.50 -12.83 18.14
C ASN A 200 1.32 -12.06 17.09
N PRO A 201 0.97 -10.81 16.77
CA PRO A 201 1.81 -9.96 15.93
C PRO A 201 3.16 -9.71 16.62
N GLN A 202 4.20 -9.46 15.82
CA GLN A 202 5.50 -9.05 16.37
C GLN A 202 5.37 -7.70 17.07
N PRO A 203 6.12 -7.46 18.16
CA PRO A 203 6.24 -6.12 18.73
C PRO A 203 6.75 -5.13 17.70
N VAL A 204 6.13 -3.95 17.63
CA VAL A 204 6.49 -2.87 16.69
C VAL A 204 7.99 -2.53 16.74
N SER A 205 8.60 -2.58 17.93
CA SER A 205 10.02 -2.31 18.14
C SER A 205 10.95 -3.36 17.53
N GLU A 206 10.48 -4.57 17.27
CA GLU A 206 11.23 -5.62 16.57
C GLU A 206 11.09 -5.49 15.05
N VAL A 207 10.04 -4.82 14.57
CA VAL A 207 9.73 -4.70 13.14
C VAL A 207 10.30 -3.42 12.55
N LEU A 208 10.30 -2.31 13.29
CA LEU A 208 10.60 -0.97 12.80
C LEU A 208 11.58 -0.22 13.71
N TRP A 209 12.70 0.23 13.15
CA TRP A 209 13.72 1.00 13.87
C TRP A 209 14.45 2.01 12.96
N LEU A 210 15.09 3.03 13.54
CA LEU A 210 16.05 3.88 12.80
C LEU A 210 17.38 3.15 12.69
N LYS A 211 17.97 3.07 11.49
CA LYS A 211 19.25 2.38 11.30
C LYS A 211 20.39 3.07 12.05
N GLY A 212 20.43 4.41 12.05
CA GLY A 212 21.40 5.19 12.84
C GLY A 212 21.33 5.03 14.37
N SER A 213 20.29 4.39 14.92
CA SER A 213 20.19 4.09 16.36
C SER A 213 20.93 2.80 16.76
N ILE A 214 21.14 1.86 15.83
CA ILE A 214 21.84 0.59 16.09
C ILE A 214 23.36 0.79 16.10
N GLU A 215 23.89 1.66 15.23
CA GLU A 215 25.34 1.94 15.15
C GLU A 215 25.91 2.55 16.44
N LYS A 216 25.09 3.24 17.24
CA LYS A 216 25.50 3.84 18.53
C LYS A 216 25.50 2.86 19.71
N LEU A 217 24.88 1.69 19.59
CA LEU A 217 24.88 0.65 20.63
C LEU A 217 25.98 -0.40 20.42
N ALA A 218 26.60 -0.41 19.24
CA ALA A 218 27.68 -1.32 18.87
C ALA A 218 29.08 -0.69 18.95
N GLN A 219 29.20 0.53 19.48
CA GLN A 219 30.46 1.22 19.83
C GLN A 219 30.52 1.43 21.35
#